data_AF-A0A3Q4N088-F1
#
_entry.id   AF-A0A3Q4N088-F1
#
_cell.length_a   1.000
_cell.length_b   1.000
_cell.length_c   1.000
_cell.angle_alpha   90.00
_cell.angle_beta   90.00
_cell.angle_gamma   90.00
#
_symmetry.space_group_name_H-M   'P 1'
#
loop_
_entity.id
_entity.type
_entity.pdbx_description
1 polymer ?
#
loop_
_entity_poly.entity_id
_entity_poly.type
_entity_poly.pdbx_seq_one_letter_code
_entity_poly.pdbx_strand_id
1 'polypeptide(L)'
;MSRFSLFCHGDKRIGVNRCNRHNLPAVCVYGAGDLLWLLKQHHLFANKFDPEVDDVAIRCLESVLHLLLEVLQWYWPPWLMTFL
;
A
#
# COMPACT_ATOMS: atom_id res chain seq x y z
N MET A 1 2.98 -4.04 20.87
CA MET A 1 1.91 -3.76 19.89
C MET A 1 2.17 -2.40 19.26
N SER A 2 3.11 -2.33 18.31
CA SER A 2 3.42 -1.08 17.62
C SER A 2 2.33 -0.82 16.58
N ARG A 3 1.47 0.16 16.85
CA ARG A 3 0.54 0.69 15.85
C ARG A 3 1.41 1.43 14.82
N PHE A 4 1.80 0.72 13.75
CA PHE A 4 2.35 1.35 12.55
C PHE A 4 1.25 2.22 11.96
N SER A 5 1.15 3.46 12.41
CA SER A 5 0.46 4.50 11.67
C SER A 5 1.32 4.75 10.43
N LEU A 6 0.85 4.33 9.25
CA LEU A 6 1.38 4.87 7.99
C LEU A 6 1.09 6.38 8.03
N PHE A 7 2.10 7.17 8.38
CA PHE A 7 2.02 8.63 8.28
C PHE A 7 2.40 9.01 6.85
N CYS A 8 1.40 9.03 5.98
CA CYS A 8 1.49 9.67 4.68
C CYS A 8 1.63 11.18 4.87
N HIS A 9 2.68 11.78 4.30
CA HIS A 9 2.89 13.22 4.37
C HIS A 9 1.75 13.94 3.63
N GLY A 10 0.87 14.64 4.34
CA GLY A 10 -0.25 15.42 3.77
C GLY A 10 -1.67 15.05 4.22
N ASP A 11 -1.84 14.14 5.17
CA ASP A 11 -3.16 13.60 5.52
C ASP A 11 -4.03 14.54 6.38
N LYS A 12 -5.19 14.97 5.85
CA LYS A 12 -6.23 15.66 6.63
C LYS A 12 -7.48 14.82 6.93
N ARG A 13 -7.66 13.60 6.41
CA ARG A 13 -8.75 12.67 6.80
C ARG A 13 -8.46 11.24 6.35
N ILE A 14 -8.03 10.37 7.27
CA ILE A 14 -8.11 8.91 7.11
C ILE A 14 -9.56 8.48 7.33
N GLY A 15 -10.39 8.59 6.29
CA GLY A 15 -11.70 7.97 6.23
C GLY A 15 -11.58 6.52 5.75
N VAL A 16 -12.19 5.57 6.48
CA VAL A 16 -12.27 4.18 6.02
C VAL A 16 -13.26 4.11 4.86
N ASN A 17 -12.78 4.00 3.62
CA ASN A 17 -13.64 3.81 2.46
C ASN A 17 -13.73 2.33 2.12
N ARG A 18 -14.49 1.59 2.93
CA ARG A 18 -14.97 0.26 2.55
C ARG A 18 -15.73 0.42 1.24
N CYS A 19 -15.19 -0.12 0.14
CA CYS A 19 -15.84 -0.18 -1.18
C CYS A 19 -17.25 -0.78 -1.08
N ASN A 20 -18.25 0.02 -0.72
CA ASN A 20 -19.67 -0.32 -0.67
C ASN A 20 -20.35 0.45 -1.80
N ARG A 21 -20.17 -0.02 -3.04
CA ARG A 21 -21.11 0.30 -4.11
C ARG A 21 -21.74 -1.00 -4.58
N HIS A 22 -22.78 -1.39 -3.85
CA HIS A 22 -23.76 -2.34 -4.34
C HIS A 22 -24.24 -1.85 -5.72
N ASN A 23 -24.15 -2.71 -6.74
CA ASN A 23 -25.02 -2.77 -7.93
C ASN A 23 -24.49 -2.37 -9.32
N LEU A 24 -23.18 -2.21 -9.58
CA LEU A 24 -22.65 -2.15 -10.96
C LEU A 24 -21.25 -2.82 -11.04
N PRO A 25 -20.77 -3.31 -12.21
CA PRO A 25 -19.40 -3.79 -12.39
C PRO A 25 -18.41 -2.60 -12.39
N ALA A 26 -18.41 -1.81 -11.33
CA ALA A 26 -17.49 -0.70 -11.12
C ALA A 26 -16.33 -1.20 -10.28
N VAL A 27 -15.15 -1.32 -10.90
CA VAL A 27 -13.90 -1.59 -10.19
C VAL A 27 -13.70 -0.49 -9.14
N CYS A 28 -13.42 -0.86 -7.89
CA CYS A 28 -13.18 0.12 -6.83
C CYS A 28 -11.86 0.86 -7.06
N VAL A 29 -11.84 2.16 -6.77
CA VAL A 29 -10.63 2.98 -6.74
C VAL A 29 -10.17 3.09 -5.28
N TYR A 30 -8.95 2.65 -4.98
CA TYR A 30 -8.37 2.68 -3.64
C TYR A 30 -7.84 4.06 -3.28
N GLY A 31 -8.05 4.47 -2.02
CA GLY A 31 -7.47 5.69 -1.44
C GLY A 31 -6.43 5.39 -0.34
N ALA A 32 -5.83 6.43 0.23
CA ALA A 32 -4.81 6.32 1.27
C ALA A 32 -5.32 5.56 2.52
N GLY A 33 -6.61 5.69 2.84
CA GLY A 33 -7.27 4.99 3.94
C GLY A 33 -7.36 3.46 3.77
N ASP A 34 -7.27 2.96 2.54
CA ASP A 34 -7.39 1.53 2.23
C ASP A 34 -6.04 0.80 2.24
N LEU A 35 -4.92 1.53 2.22
CA LEU A 35 -3.56 0.97 2.12
C LEU A 35 -3.23 -0.02 3.24
N LEU A 36 -3.64 0.28 4.49
CA LEU A 36 -3.38 -0.62 5.61
C LEU A 36 -4.12 -1.97 5.47
N TRP A 37 -5.32 -1.96 4.87
CA TRP A 37 -6.07 -3.17 4.60
C TRP A 37 -5.49 -3.91 3.39
N LEU A 38 -5.08 -3.17 2.36
CA LEU A 38 -4.54 -3.68 1.11
C LEU A 38 -3.19 -4.39 1.32
N LEU A 39 -2.29 -3.81 2.14
CA LEU A 39 -1.00 -4.40 2.50
C LEU A 39 -1.10 -5.70 3.31
N LYS A 40 -2.28 -6.01 3.87
CA LYS A 40 -2.53 -7.28 4.58
C LYS A 40 -3.05 -8.38 3.67
N GLN A 41 -3.42 -8.07 2.43
CA GLN A 41 -3.93 -9.07 1.50
C GLN A 41 -2.77 -9.85 0.88
N HIS A 42 -3.04 -11.11 0.50
CA HIS A 42 -2.07 -11.98 -0.18
C HIS A 42 -1.98 -11.74 -1.69
N HIS A 43 -2.64 -10.71 -2.22
CA HIS A 43 -2.64 -10.40 -3.64
C HIS A 43 -1.36 -9.67 -4.05
N LEU A 44 -0.80 -10.04 -5.20
CA LEU A 44 0.40 -9.40 -5.75
C LEU A 44 0.12 -7.99 -6.29
N PHE A 45 -1.09 -7.78 -6.81
CA PHE A 45 -1.51 -6.52 -7.41
C PHE A 45 -2.90 -6.14 -6.90
N ALA A 46 -3.14 -4.84 -6.80
CA ALA A 46 -4.44 -4.28 -6.52
C ALA A 46 -4.84 -3.32 -7.65
N ASN A 47 -6.09 -3.40 -8.08
CA ASN A 47 -6.69 -2.55 -9.11
C ASN A 47 -8.04 -2.02 -8.58
N LYS A 48 -8.39 -0.73 -8.70
CA LYS A 48 -7.75 0.38 -9.44
C LYS A 48 -7.17 1.45 -8.50
N PHE A 49 -6.11 2.13 -8.94
CA PHE A 49 -5.66 3.41 -8.37
C PHE A 49 -5.89 4.52 -9.39
N ASP A 50 -6.29 5.70 -8.93
CA ASP A 50 -6.56 6.84 -9.80
C ASP A 50 -5.97 8.12 -9.18
N PRO A 51 -4.93 8.72 -9.80
CA PRO A 51 -4.28 9.91 -9.26
C PRO A 51 -5.19 11.14 -9.24
N GLU A 52 -6.26 11.16 -10.05
CA GLU A 52 -7.26 12.25 -10.00
C GLU A 52 -8.17 12.13 -8.77
N VAL A 53 -8.29 10.92 -8.20
CA VAL A 53 -9.08 10.65 -7.00
C VAL A 53 -8.24 10.81 -5.74
N ASP A 54 -7.06 10.16 -5.69
CA ASP A 54 -6.16 10.20 -4.54
C ASP A 54 -4.72 9.85 -4.96
N ASP A 55 -3.90 10.87 -5.24
CA ASP A 55 -2.49 10.70 -5.57
C ASP A 55 -1.63 10.33 -4.35
N VAL A 56 -2.10 10.65 -3.13
CA VAL A 56 -1.44 10.31 -1.86
C VAL A 56 -1.43 8.80 -1.67
N ALA A 57 -2.50 8.09 -2.05
CA ALA A 57 -2.57 6.64 -2.02
C ALA A 57 -1.40 5.99 -2.79
N ILE A 58 -1.10 6.50 -3.99
CA ILE A 58 -0.05 5.97 -4.86
C ILE A 58 1.33 6.26 -4.26
N ARG A 59 1.59 7.51 -3.86
CA ARG A 59 2.88 7.93 -3.29
C ARG A 59 3.22 7.18 -2.00
N CYS A 60 2.22 6.91 -1.17
CA CYS A 60 2.42 6.15 0.05
C CYS A 60 2.69 4.68 -0.19
N LEU A 61 1.99 4.06 -1.15
CA LEU A 61 2.25 2.68 -1.52
C LEU A 61 3.67 2.51 -2.06
N GLU A 62 4.12 3.42 -2.92
CA GLU A 62 5.49 3.45 -3.44
C GLU A 62 6.53 3.57 -2.32
N SER A 63 6.32 4.52 -1.40
CA SER A 63 7.23 4.72 -0.26
C SER A 63 7.34 3.46 0.62
N VAL A 64 6.22 2.80 0.90
CA VAL A 64 6.22 1.55 1.68
C VAL A 64 6.94 0.43 0.93
N LEU A 65 6.71 0.27 -0.37
CA LEU A 65 7.35 -0.76 -1.16
C LEU A 65 8.86 -0.56 -1.24
N HIS A 66 9.34 0.67 -1.44
CA HIS A 66 10.77 0.97 -1.40
C HIS A 66 11.40 0.65 -0.04
N LEU A 67 10.75 1.06 1.06
CA LEU A 67 11.22 0.71 2.41
C LEU A 67 11.24 -0.81 2.64
N LEU A 68 10.21 -1.54 2.19
CA LEU A 68 10.17 -2.99 2.32
C LEU A 68 11.28 -3.66 1.49
N LEU A 69 11.57 -3.18 0.29
CA LEU A 69 12.66 -3.70 -0.53
C LEU A 69 14.02 -3.44 0.11
N GLU A 70 14.25 -2.25 0.66
CA GLU A 70 15.48 -1.95 1.42
C GLU A 70 15.63 -2.86 2.64
N VAL A 71 14.54 -3.12 3.37
CA VAL A 71 14.53 -4.06 4.50
C VAL A 71 14.76 -5.50 4.03
N LEU A 72 14.14 -5.94 2.94
CA LEU A 72 14.37 -7.27 2.37
C LEU A 72 15.83 -7.45 1.93
N GLN A 73 16.48 -6.41 1.43
CA GLN A 73 17.90 -6.42 1.09
C GLN A 73 18.80 -6.57 2.33
N TRP A 74 18.35 -6.08 3.49
CA TRP A 74 18.97 -6.35 4.78
C TRP A 74 18.78 -7.80 5.24
N TYR A 75 17.61 -8.39 4.96
CA TYR A 75 17.33 -9.79 5.27
C TYR A 75 17.96 -10.78 4.29
N TRP A 76 18.28 -10.34 3.06
CA TRP A 76 19.03 -11.11 2.08
C TRP A 76 20.42 -10.51 1.84
N PRO A 77 21.35 -10.72 2.78
CA PRO A 77 22.67 -10.15 2.67
C PRO A 77 23.45 -10.70 1.46
N PRO A 78 24.42 -9.93 0.92
CA PRO A 78 25.16 -10.31 -0.29
C PRO A 78 25.85 -11.67 -0.19
N TRP A 79 26.24 -12.08 1.02
CA TRP A 79 26.85 -13.39 1.27
C TRP A 79 25.89 -14.58 1.03
N LEU A 80 24.57 -14.37 1.08
CA LEU A 80 23.57 -15.41 0.79
C LEU A 80 23.40 -15.64 -0.72
N MET A 81 23.68 -14.64 -1.57
CA MET A 81 23.71 -14.81 -3.05
C MET A 81 25.01 -15.43 -3.55
N THR A 82 26.12 -15.38 -2.79
CA THR A 82 27.40 -15.98 -3.21
C THR A 82 27.48 -17.50 -3.02
N PHE A 83 26.46 -18.13 -2.42
CA PHE A 83 26.42 -19.58 -2.17
C PHE A 83 25.31 -20.33 -2.94
N LEU A 84 24.68 -19.69 -3.94
CA LEU A 84 23.83 -20.34 -4.95
C LEU A 84 24.51 -20.27 -6.32
#